data_AF-A0A3G8Y3C0-F1
#
_entry.id   AF-A0A3G8Y3C0-F1
#
_cell.length_a   1.000
_cell.length_b   1.000
_cell.length_c   1.000
_cell.angle_alpha   90.00
_cell.angle_beta   90.00
_cell.angle_gamma   90.00
#
_symmetry.space_group_name_H-M   'P 1'
#
loop_
_entity.id
_entity.type
_entity.pdbx_description
1 polymer ?
#
loop_
_entity_poly.entity_id
_entity_poly.type
_entity_poly.pdbx_seq_one_letter_code
_entity_poly.pdbx_strand_id
1 'polypeptide(L)'
;MALIGQKSEHSRRQSQIFFSLKPERGINRVICFSENHSLSLSEMEVDDIKKVVDVWQQQYEELGSEEYINHVQIFENKGRMMGCSNPHPHGQIWAQSSVPSICLKTQENLKKYFIKNGTTLLRDYLTTELKSSERIIWENEEFVALVPFWVVWPYETMIISKRVMGNILQFSNSEKLSLASIIKDLTTMYDNLLEVSFPYSAGIHQSPTDGKSHPEWHFHMHFYPPLLRNAEVKKFMVGYEMLAEAQRDITPEQSAEILKNISAVHYKIGK
;
A
#
# COMPACT_ATOMS: atom_id res chain seq x y z
N MET A 1 -10.41 -11.04 24.66
CA MET A 1 -11.78 -11.51 25.00
C MET A 1 -11.98 -11.31 26.50
N ALA A 2 -12.68 -10.25 26.92
CA ALA A 2 -12.96 -9.99 28.33
C ALA A 2 -14.47 -10.15 28.58
N LEU A 3 -14.83 -11.11 29.44
CA LEU A 3 -16.18 -11.32 29.94
C LEU A 3 -16.48 -10.23 30.97
N ILE A 4 -17.47 -9.36 30.72
CA ILE A 4 -17.85 -8.29 31.64
C ILE A 4 -19.10 -8.70 32.41
N GLY A 5 -18.92 -8.94 33.72
CA GLY A 5 -20.00 -9.11 34.69
C GLY A 5 -20.83 -7.83 34.86
N GLN A 6 -22.09 -7.99 35.28
CA GLN A 6 -23.06 -6.91 35.42
C GLN A 6 -22.58 -5.83 36.41
N LYS A 7 -22.38 -4.58 35.92
CA LYS A 7 -22.13 -3.38 36.73
C LYS A 7 -23.24 -2.34 36.57
N SER A 8 -23.44 -1.53 37.61
CA SER A 8 -24.52 -0.55 37.77
C SER A 8 -24.53 0.57 36.71
N GLU A 9 -25.70 1.15 36.46
CA GLU A 9 -25.95 2.10 35.36
C GLU A 9 -25.15 3.42 35.45
N HIS A 10 -24.86 3.91 36.65
CA HIS A 10 -24.05 5.13 36.85
C HIS A 10 -22.58 4.90 36.48
N SER A 11 -22.03 3.72 36.82
CA SER A 11 -20.70 3.27 36.41
C SER A 11 -20.63 3.04 34.89
N ARG A 12 -21.70 2.54 34.27
CA ARG A 12 -21.79 2.42 32.80
C ARG A 12 -21.73 3.78 32.10
N ARG A 13 -22.44 4.81 32.57
CA ARG A 13 -22.47 6.15 31.93
C ARG A 13 -21.13 6.89 32.00
N GLN A 14 -20.44 6.93 33.15
CA GLN A 14 -19.10 7.53 33.22
C GLN A 14 -18.07 6.76 32.41
N SER A 15 -18.17 5.42 32.37
CA SER A 15 -17.27 4.59 31.56
C SER A 15 -17.41 4.86 30.07
N GLN A 16 -18.62 5.19 29.58
CA GLN A 16 -18.87 5.45 28.15
C GLN A 16 -18.30 6.77 27.63
N ILE A 17 -18.00 7.75 28.51
CA ILE A 17 -17.41 9.04 28.10
C ILE A 17 -15.93 8.86 27.72
N PHE A 18 -15.19 8.05 28.46
CA PHE A 18 -13.76 7.84 28.26
C PHE A 18 -13.42 6.53 27.53
N PHE A 19 -14.29 5.52 27.61
CA PHE A 19 -14.06 4.19 27.07
C PHE A 19 -15.21 3.76 26.17
N SER A 20 -14.93 3.69 24.87
CA SER A 20 -15.80 3.08 23.89
C SER A 20 -15.18 1.76 23.43
N LEU A 21 -15.99 0.70 23.40
CA LEU A 21 -15.61 -0.61 22.90
C LEU A 21 -16.62 -1.00 21.83
N LYS A 22 -16.12 -1.40 20.67
CA LYS A 22 -16.90 -1.97 19.58
C LYS A 22 -16.32 -3.34 19.23
N PRO A 23 -17.11 -4.42 19.19
CA PRO A 23 -16.65 -5.68 18.65
C PRO A 23 -16.20 -5.49 17.19
N GLU A 24 -15.08 -6.12 16.83
CA GLU A 24 -14.60 -6.16 15.45
C GLU A 24 -14.65 -7.61 14.98
N ARG A 25 -15.22 -7.84 13.79
CA ARG A 25 -15.28 -9.13 13.14
C ARG A 25 -14.57 -9.02 11.79
N GLY A 26 -13.80 -10.05 11.44
CA GLY A 26 -13.08 -10.07 10.17
C GLY A 26 -12.59 -11.45 9.77
N ILE A 27 -11.94 -11.52 8.62
CA ILE A 27 -11.31 -12.70 8.04
C ILE A 27 -9.89 -12.30 7.64
N ASN A 28 -8.89 -13.08 8.09
CA ASN A 28 -7.49 -12.87 7.75
C ASN A 28 -6.99 -14.03 6.89
N ARG A 29 -6.37 -13.72 5.75
CA ARG A 29 -5.76 -14.70 4.84
C ARG A 29 -4.29 -14.37 4.61
N VAL A 30 -3.53 -15.42 4.27
CA VAL A 30 -2.14 -15.32 3.80
C VAL A 30 -2.12 -15.78 2.35
N ILE A 31 -1.40 -15.07 1.49
CA ILE A 31 -1.22 -15.41 0.08
C ILE A 31 0.25 -15.71 -0.13
N CYS A 32 0.58 -16.95 -0.43
CA CYS A 32 1.92 -17.31 -0.92
C CYS A 32 2.06 -16.90 -2.38
N PHE A 33 3.11 -16.17 -2.73
CA PHE A 33 3.30 -15.65 -4.09
C PHE A 33 3.90 -16.68 -5.06
N SER A 34 4.65 -17.64 -4.55
CA SER A 34 5.32 -18.68 -5.34
C SER A 34 5.52 -19.92 -4.48
N GLU A 35 5.66 -21.10 -5.08
CA GLU A 35 6.13 -22.29 -4.36
C GLU A 35 7.62 -22.18 -3.99
N ASN A 36 8.38 -21.35 -4.70
CA ASN A 36 9.80 -21.16 -4.44
C ASN A 36 10.01 -20.21 -3.25
N HIS A 37 10.51 -20.78 -2.15
CA HIS A 37 10.79 -20.06 -0.90
C HIS A 37 11.87 -18.97 -0.99
N SER A 38 12.65 -18.94 -2.07
CA SER A 38 13.79 -18.03 -2.23
C SER A 38 13.52 -16.87 -3.19
N LEU A 39 12.36 -16.82 -3.84
CA LEU A 39 12.02 -15.71 -4.74
C LEU A 39 11.40 -14.56 -3.96
N SER A 40 11.67 -13.34 -4.43
CA SER A 40 10.91 -12.14 -4.08
C SER A 40 10.25 -11.55 -5.32
N LEU A 41 9.32 -10.59 -5.17
CA LEU A 41 8.60 -10.00 -6.31
C LEU A 41 9.55 -9.41 -7.38
N SER A 42 10.72 -8.90 -6.98
CA SER A 42 11.75 -8.38 -7.89
C SER A 42 12.42 -9.45 -8.75
N GLU A 43 12.34 -10.72 -8.33
CA GLU A 43 12.99 -11.87 -8.99
C GLU A 43 11.98 -12.77 -9.72
N MET A 44 10.68 -12.56 -9.50
CA MET A 44 9.61 -13.30 -10.18
C MET A 44 9.43 -12.81 -11.62
N GLU A 45 8.98 -13.70 -12.51
CA GLU A 45 8.55 -13.29 -13.85
C GLU A 45 7.26 -12.49 -13.79
N VAL A 46 7.07 -11.57 -14.75
CA VAL A 46 5.91 -10.67 -14.78
C VAL A 46 4.60 -11.46 -14.78
N ASP A 47 4.54 -12.57 -15.52
CA ASP A 47 3.37 -13.45 -15.58
C ASP A 47 3.07 -14.12 -14.22
N ASP A 48 4.09 -14.40 -13.41
CA ASP A 48 3.88 -14.97 -12.07
C ASP A 48 3.38 -13.91 -11.09
N ILE A 49 3.90 -12.68 -11.19
CA ILE A 49 3.36 -11.55 -10.41
C ILE A 49 1.91 -11.26 -10.84
N LYS A 50 1.59 -11.37 -12.13
CA LYS A 50 0.21 -11.23 -12.61
C LYS A 50 -0.72 -12.26 -11.95
N LYS A 51 -0.29 -13.50 -11.74
CA LYS A 51 -1.08 -14.50 -10.99
C LYS A 51 -1.35 -14.05 -9.56
N VAL A 52 -0.38 -13.39 -8.91
CA VAL A 52 -0.59 -12.78 -7.59
C VAL A 52 -1.66 -11.67 -7.67
N VAL A 53 -1.61 -10.81 -8.68
CA VAL A 53 -2.64 -9.78 -8.93
C VAL A 53 -4.02 -10.40 -9.20
N ASP A 54 -4.09 -11.51 -9.93
CA ASP A 54 -5.33 -12.26 -10.16
C ASP A 54 -5.90 -12.78 -8.83
N VAL A 55 -5.06 -13.32 -7.95
CA VAL A 55 -5.47 -13.74 -6.60
C VAL A 55 -5.93 -12.53 -5.78
N TRP A 56 -5.23 -11.40 -5.80
CA TRP A 56 -5.70 -10.18 -5.11
C TRP A 56 -7.08 -9.74 -5.59
N GLN A 57 -7.33 -9.77 -6.90
CA GLN A 57 -8.62 -9.43 -7.48
C GLN A 57 -9.71 -10.39 -7.00
N GLN A 58 -9.47 -11.71 -7.09
CA GLN A 58 -10.40 -12.75 -6.63
C GLN A 58 -10.72 -12.61 -5.14
N GLN A 59 -9.69 -12.40 -4.31
CA GLN A 59 -9.86 -12.32 -2.86
C GLN A 59 -10.58 -11.04 -2.43
N TYR A 60 -10.35 -9.93 -3.14
CA TYR A 60 -11.08 -8.69 -2.90
C TYR A 60 -12.57 -8.83 -3.26
N GLU A 61 -12.90 -9.50 -4.36
CA GLU A 61 -14.29 -9.82 -4.73
C GLU A 61 -14.95 -10.74 -3.70
N GLU A 62 -14.32 -11.87 -3.40
CA GLU A 62 -14.86 -12.89 -2.50
C GLU A 62 -15.11 -12.31 -1.10
N LEU A 63 -14.10 -11.70 -0.49
CA LEU A 63 -14.22 -11.16 0.86
C LEU A 63 -15.12 -9.92 0.90
N GLY A 64 -15.12 -9.10 -0.15
CA GLY A 64 -15.96 -7.92 -0.28
C GLY A 64 -17.44 -8.24 -0.52
N SER A 65 -17.77 -9.48 -0.92
CA SER A 65 -19.14 -9.94 -1.09
C SER A 65 -19.83 -10.36 0.22
N GLU A 66 -19.06 -10.55 1.29
CA GLU A 66 -19.59 -10.86 2.61
C GLU A 66 -20.34 -9.65 3.19
N GLU A 67 -21.62 -9.80 3.53
CA GLU A 67 -22.53 -8.69 3.93
C GLU A 67 -21.98 -7.82 5.08
N TYR A 68 -21.19 -8.41 5.98
CA TYR A 68 -20.64 -7.70 7.14
C TYR A 68 -19.24 -7.11 6.92
N ILE A 69 -18.59 -7.35 5.77
CA ILE A 69 -17.25 -6.85 5.45
C ILE A 69 -17.35 -5.53 4.70
N ASN A 70 -16.82 -4.48 5.33
CA ASN A 70 -16.87 -3.12 4.76
C ASN A 70 -15.51 -2.68 4.18
N HIS A 71 -14.43 -3.43 4.44
CA HIS A 71 -13.11 -3.13 3.91
C HIS A 71 -12.27 -4.40 3.76
N VAL A 72 -11.52 -4.48 2.66
CA VAL A 72 -10.55 -5.55 2.39
C VAL A 72 -9.18 -4.91 2.16
N GLN A 73 -8.28 -5.09 3.13
CA GLN A 73 -6.92 -4.57 3.06
C GLN A 73 -5.95 -5.65 2.56
N ILE A 74 -5.33 -5.40 1.41
CA ILE A 74 -4.27 -6.23 0.83
C ILE A 74 -2.93 -5.57 1.10
N PHE A 75 -1.98 -6.31 1.66
CA PHE A 75 -0.66 -5.78 2.01
C PHE A 75 0.44 -6.86 2.06
N GLU A 76 1.69 -6.44 2.02
CA GLU A 76 2.90 -7.26 2.12
C GLU A 76 3.84 -6.65 3.16
N ASN A 77 4.53 -7.49 3.93
CA ASN A 77 5.69 -7.09 4.73
C ASN A 77 6.91 -7.90 4.27
N LYS A 78 7.82 -7.28 3.52
CA LYS A 78 9.05 -7.90 3.01
C LYS A 78 10.21 -7.66 3.98
N GLY A 79 10.89 -8.74 4.33
CA GLY A 79 12.13 -8.72 5.11
C GLY A 79 11.93 -8.67 6.63
N ARG A 80 12.87 -9.28 7.37
CA ARG A 80 12.83 -9.39 8.83
C ARG A 80 12.74 -8.04 9.54
N MET A 81 13.29 -6.99 8.92
CA MET A 81 13.25 -5.62 9.43
C MET A 81 11.82 -5.07 9.55
N MET A 82 10.89 -5.55 8.73
CA MET A 82 9.47 -5.16 8.72
C MET A 82 8.60 -6.10 9.57
N GLY A 83 9.21 -6.92 10.43
CA GLY A 83 8.49 -7.87 11.30
C GLY A 83 8.07 -9.17 10.61
N CYS A 84 8.55 -9.42 9.39
CA CYS A 84 8.30 -10.68 8.68
C CYS A 84 9.12 -11.81 9.32
N SER A 85 8.43 -12.81 9.90
CA SER A 85 9.05 -13.94 10.59
C SER A 85 9.23 -15.18 9.70
N ASN A 86 8.54 -15.25 8.56
CA ASN A 86 8.64 -16.33 7.59
C ASN A 86 9.30 -15.80 6.30
N PRO A 87 10.44 -16.36 5.86
CA PRO A 87 11.17 -15.85 4.69
C PRO A 87 10.48 -16.13 3.35
N HIS A 88 9.45 -16.98 3.32
CA HIS A 88 8.71 -17.29 2.09
C HIS A 88 7.98 -16.04 1.55
N PRO A 89 7.97 -15.79 0.23
CA PRO A 89 7.31 -14.62 -0.34
C PRO A 89 5.80 -14.72 -0.15
N HIS A 90 5.24 -13.83 0.66
CA HIS A 90 3.81 -13.82 0.94
C HIS A 90 3.25 -12.43 1.24
N GLY A 91 1.99 -12.27 0.87
CA GLY A 91 1.14 -11.16 1.26
C GLY A 91 0.10 -11.59 2.30
N GLN A 92 -0.63 -10.63 2.80
CA GLN A 92 -1.72 -10.82 3.74
C GLN A 92 -2.95 -10.05 3.27
N ILE A 93 -4.13 -10.59 3.57
CA ILE A 93 -5.40 -9.90 3.36
C ILE A 93 -6.17 -9.89 4.67
N TRP A 94 -6.48 -8.71 5.17
CA TRP A 94 -7.34 -8.53 6.33
C TRP A 94 -8.63 -7.87 5.88
N ALA A 95 -9.72 -8.63 5.95
CA ALA A 95 -11.07 -8.16 5.69
C ALA A 95 -11.78 -7.95 7.03
N GLN A 96 -12.45 -6.81 7.21
CA GLN A 96 -13.07 -6.51 8.50
C GLN A 96 -14.37 -5.71 8.37
N SER A 97 -15.14 -5.70 9.46
CA SER A 97 -16.45 -5.05 9.52
C SER A 97 -16.40 -3.54 9.66
N SER A 98 -15.30 -2.97 10.15
CA SER A 98 -15.09 -1.52 10.14
C SER A 98 -14.15 -1.07 9.00
N VAL A 99 -14.36 0.13 8.47
CA VAL A 99 -13.34 0.74 7.62
C VAL A 99 -12.17 1.18 8.52
N PRO A 100 -10.92 0.74 8.27
CA PRO A 100 -9.77 1.11 9.08
C PRO A 100 -9.59 2.62 9.16
N SER A 101 -9.04 3.13 10.26
CA SER A 101 -8.94 4.57 10.53
C SER A 101 -8.16 5.35 9.44
N ILE A 102 -7.07 4.80 8.92
CA ILE A 102 -6.30 5.42 7.82
C ILE A 102 -7.16 5.49 6.56
N CYS A 103 -7.80 4.38 6.18
CA CYS A 103 -8.68 4.32 5.00
C CYS A 103 -9.88 5.24 5.14
N LEU A 104 -10.46 5.36 6.34
CA LEU A 104 -11.57 6.27 6.63
C LEU A 104 -11.15 7.74 6.50
N LYS A 105 -9.99 8.11 7.04
CA LYS A 105 -9.43 9.46 6.88
C LYS A 105 -9.13 9.76 5.40
N THR A 106 -8.59 8.79 4.66
CA THR A 106 -8.39 8.92 3.20
C THR A 106 -9.72 9.12 2.49
N GLN A 107 -10.73 8.29 2.75
CA GLN A 107 -12.08 8.39 2.22
C GLN A 107 -12.67 9.80 2.42
N GLU A 108 -12.61 10.33 3.63
CA GLU A 108 -13.17 11.65 3.95
C GLU A 108 -12.49 12.77 3.15
N ASN A 109 -11.16 12.73 3.01
CA ASN A 109 -10.40 13.73 2.26
C ASN A 109 -10.60 13.62 0.75
N LEU A 110 -10.61 12.40 0.20
CA LEU A 110 -10.91 12.16 -1.21
C LEU A 110 -12.32 12.66 -1.55
N LYS A 111 -13.31 12.32 -0.72
CA LYS A 111 -14.70 12.76 -0.91
C LYS A 111 -14.83 14.28 -0.84
N LYS A 112 -14.18 14.92 0.13
CA LYS A 112 -14.17 16.39 0.25
C LYS A 112 -13.58 17.06 -0.98
N TYR A 113 -12.49 16.53 -1.52
CA TYR A 113 -11.89 17.03 -2.76
C TYR A 113 -12.82 16.82 -3.97
N PHE A 114 -13.38 15.62 -4.11
CA PHE A 114 -14.25 15.28 -5.23
C PHE A 114 -15.51 16.16 -5.28
N ILE A 115 -16.17 16.39 -4.14
CA ILE A 115 -17.34 17.28 -4.05
C ILE A 115 -16.98 18.71 -4.49
N LYS A 116 -15.78 19.18 -4.14
CA LYS A 116 -15.33 20.54 -4.46
C LYS A 116 -14.93 20.71 -5.92
N ASN A 117 -14.24 19.74 -6.50
CA ASN A 117 -13.56 19.89 -7.79
C ASN A 117 -14.20 19.11 -8.96
N GLY A 118 -15.07 18.13 -8.67
CA GLY A 118 -15.71 17.28 -9.68
C GLY A 118 -14.79 16.19 -10.28
N THR A 119 -13.55 16.10 -9.81
CA THR A 119 -12.51 15.15 -10.23
C THR A 119 -11.91 14.46 -9.00
N THR A 120 -11.32 13.27 -9.19
CA THR A 120 -10.60 12.61 -8.08
C THR A 120 -9.31 13.36 -7.77
N LEU A 121 -8.96 13.49 -6.49
CA LEU A 121 -7.72 14.14 -6.03
C LEU A 121 -6.49 13.58 -6.73
N LEU A 122 -6.41 12.25 -6.78
CA LEU A 122 -5.26 11.55 -7.34
C LEU A 122 -5.15 11.68 -8.87
N ARG A 123 -6.26 11.91 -9.59
CA ARG A 123 -6.20 12.22 -11.04
C ARG A 123 -5.54 13.57 -11.29
N ASP A 124 -5.92 14.59 -10.52
CA ASP A 124 -5.37 15.94 -10.67
C ASP A 124 -3.93 16.00 -10.18
N TYR A 125 -3.63 15.28 -9.09
CA TYR A 125 -2.27 15.12 -8.60
C TYR A 125 -1.37 14.45 -9.63
N LEU A 126 -1.78 13.30 -10.19
CA LEU A 126 -1.03 12.61 -11.24
C LEU A 126 -0.83 13.48 -12.47
N THR A 127 -1.86 14.22 -12.90
CA THR A 127 -1.76 15.15 -14.03
C THR A 127 -0.72 16.24 -13.77
N THR A 128 -0.58 16.69 -12.51
CA THR A 128 0.43 17.69 -12.12
C THR A 128 1.82 17.07 -12.09
N GLU A 129 1.98 15.87 -11.52
CA GLU A 129 3.26 15.16 -11.46
C GLU A 129 3.78 14.80 -12.84
N LEU A 130 2.92 14.36 -13.77
CA LEU A 130 3.32 14.08 -15.15
C LEU A 130 3.80 15.32 -15.92
N LYS A 131 3.26 16.51 -15.60
CA LYS A 131 3.71 17.76 -16.22
C LYS A 131 5.07 18.21 -15.71
N SER A 132 5.33 18.02 -14.42
CA SER A 132 6.61 18.39 -13.78
C SER A 132 7.70 17.35 -14.04
N SER A 133 7.33 16.07 -14.05
CA SER A 133 8.22 14.91 -14.18
C SER A 133 9.32 14.78 -13.11
N GLU A 134 9.38 15.67 -12.12
CA GLU A 134 10.43 15.70 -11.08
C GLU A 134 10.41 14.47 -10.18
N ARG A 135 9.23 13.97 -9.84
CA ARG A 135 9.05 12.87 -8.88
C ARG A 135 8.65 11.54 -9.53
N ILE A 136 8.63 11.48 -10.86
CA ILE A 136 8.31 10.26 -11.62
C ILE A 136 9.55 9.37 -11.67
N ILE A 137 9.40 8.13 -11.20
CA ILE A 137 10.47 7.11 -11.22
C ILE A 137 10.35 6.27 -12.48
N TRP A 138 9.16 5.76 -12.75
CA TRP A 138 8.88 4.86 -13.87
C TRP A 138 7.43 4.97 -14.29
N GLU A 139 7.14 4.71 -15.56
CA GLU A 139 5.77 4.59 -16.05
C GLU A 139 5.66 3.52 -17.14
N ASN A 140 4.49 2.90 -17.23
CA ASN A 140 4.10 2.08 -18.37
C ASN A 140 2.78 2.57 -18.94
N GLU A 141 2.12 1.78 -19.79
CA GLU A 141 0.89 2.19 -20.47
C GLU A 141 -0.24 2.55 -19.48
N GLU A 142 -0.33 1.86 -18.34
CA GLU A 142 -1.49 1.92 -17.45
C GLU A 142 -1.18 2.52 -16.07
N PHE A 143 0.09 2.55 -15.64
CA PHE A 143 0.49 2.96 -14.28
C PHE A 143 1.71 3.87 -14.29
N VAL A 144 1.83 4.63 -13.20
CA VAL A 144 2.97 5.49 -12.89
C VAL A 144 3.46 5.18 -11.48
N ALA A 145 4.76 4.96 -11.33
CA ALA A 145 5.46 4.90 -10.06
C ALA A 145 6.14 6.24 -9.79
N LEU A 146 5.85 6.84 -8.65
CA LEU A 146 6.39 8.14 -8.27
C LEU A 146 6.73 8.19 -6.78
N VAL A 147 7.54 9.18 -6.38
CA VAL A 147 7.72 9.55 -4.97
C VAL A 147 6.70 10.64 -4.64
N PRO A 148 5.69 10.39 -3.79
CA PRO A 148 4.72 11.43 -3.45
C PRO A 148 5.37 12.70 -2.87
N PHE A 149 4.79 13.87 -3.09
CA PHE A 149 5.32 15.12 -2.51
C PHE A 149 5.34 15.09 -0.96
N TRP A 150 4.43 14.32 -0.35
CA TRP A 150 4.20 14.25 1.09
C TRP A 150 4.88 13.07 1.80
N VAL A 151 5.85 12.39 1.15
CA VAL A 151 6.47 11.20 1.71
C VAL A 151 7.17 11.44 3.05
N VAL A 152 7.22 10.37 3.85
CA VAL A 152 7.89 10.33 5.16
C VAL A 152 9.05 9.34 5.13
N TRP A 153 8.92 8.20 4.45
CA TRP A 153 10.00 7.24 4.32
C TRP A 153 11.00 7.66 3.24
N PRO A 154 12.30 7.31 3.37
CA PRO A 154 13.33 7.86 2.50
C PRO A 154 13.12 7.57 1.02
N TYR A 155 12.72 6.35 0.70
CA TYR A 155 12.42 5.95 -0.67
C TYR A 155 10.96 5.51 -0.79
N GLU A 156 10.06 6.17 -0.06
CA GLU A 156 8.62 5.94 -0.17
C GLU A 156 8.16 6.15 -1.60
N THR A 157 7.34 5.22 -2.11
CA THR A 157 6.78 5.35 -3.45
C THR A 157 5.31 5.00 -3.48
N MET A 158 4.64 5.50 -4.51
CA MET A 158 3.26 5.19 -4.81
C MET A 158 3.15 4.80 -6.28
N ILE A 159 2.50 3.67 -6.53
CA ILE A 159 2.01 3.28 -7.85
C ILE A 159 0.57 3.76 -7.96
N ILE A 160 0.25 4.48 -9.02
CA ILE A 160 -1.09 5.04 -9.29
C ILE A 160 -1.51 4.67 -10.71
N SER A 161 -2.79 4.32 -10.88
CA SER A 161 -3.35 4.04 -12.21
C SER A 161 -3.50 5.33 -13.03
N LYS A 162 -3.25 5.27 -14.34
CA LYS A 162 -3.49 6.41 -15.24
C LYS A 162 -4.98 6.61 -15.47
N ARG A 163 -5.72 5.52 -15.64
CA ARG A 163 -7.19 5.50 -15.68
C ARG A 163 -7.75 5.60 -14.27
N VAL A 164 -8.81 6.40 -14.10
CA VAL A 164 -9.52 6.47 -12.82
C VAL A 164 -10.27 5.18 -12.58
N MET A 165 -9.83 4.43 -11.58
CA MET A 165 -10.43 3.17 -11.14
C MET A 165 -10.57 3.17 -9.62
N GLY A 166 -11.73 2.82 -9.09
CA GLY A 166 -11.94 2.83 -7.65
C GLY A 166 -11.23 1.69 -6.92
N ASN A 167 -11.11 0.53 -7.57
CA ASN A 167 -10.55 -0.69 -7.01
C ASN A 167 -10.09 -1.68 -8.09
N ILE A 168 -9.41 -2.74 -7.64
CA ILE A 168 -8.81 -3.77 -8.50
C ILE A 168 -9.83 -4.58 -9.34
N LEU A 169 -11.12 -4.59 -8.99
CA LEU A 169 -12.15 -5.31 -9.79
C LEU A 169 -12.38 -4.66 -11.16
N GLN A 170 -12.01 -3.39 -11.31
CA GLN A 170 -12.18 -2.64 -12.55
C GLN A 170 -11.05 -2.89 -13.56
N PHE A 171 -10.06 -3.71 -13.20
CA PHE A 171 -8.87 -3.95 -14.00
C PHE A 171 -9.15 -4.99 -15.08
N SER A 172 -8.82 -4.64 -16.32
CA SER A 172 -8.68 -5.56 -17.44
C SER A 172 -7.46 -6.47 -17.29
N ASN A 173 -7.35 -7.50 -18.15
CA ASN A 173 -6.18 -8.37 -18.15
C ASN A 173 -4.88 -7.63 -18.51
N SER A 174 -4.94 -6.63 -19.40
CA SER A 174 -3.77 -5.80 -19.72
C SER A 174 -3.35 -4.93 -18.54
N GLU A 175 -4.30 -4.32 -17.82
CA GLU A 175 -3.98 -3.53 -16.62
C GLU A 175 -3.40 -4.40 -15.50
N LYS A 176 -3.87 -5.64 -15.32
CA LYS A 176 -3.24 -6.57 -14.37
C LYS A 176 -1.80 -6.90 -14.73
N LEU A 177 -1.51 -7.09 -16.02
CA LEU A 177 -0.15 -7.33 -16.51
C LEU A 177 0.73 -6.08 -16.35
N SER A 178 0.20 -4.90 -16.66
CA SER A 178 0.90 -3.62 -16.47
C SER A 178 1.18 -3.35 -14.99
N LEU A 179 0.25 -3.67 -14.08
CA LEU A 179 0.49 -3.58 -12.64
C LEU A 179 1.63 -4.52 -12.21
N ALA A 180 1.59 -5.77 -12.68
CA ALA A 180 2.63 -6.75 -12.38
C ALA A 180 4.02 -6.29 -12.87
N SER A 181 4.10 -5.74 -14.08
CA SER A 181 5.34 -5.22 -14.65
C SER A 181 5.90 -4.06 -13.83
N ILE A 182 5.08 -3.05 -13.50
CA ILE A 182 5.58 -1.89 -12.75
C ILE A 182 5.96 -2.23 -11.30
N ILE A 183 5.29 -3.22 -10.68
CA ILE A 183 5.71 -3.76 -9.38
C ILE A 183 7.07 -4.44 -9.50
N LYS A 184 7.30 -5.27 -10.53
CA LYS A 184 8.60 -5.90 -10.78
C LYS A 184 9.70 -4.85 -10.94
N ASP A 185 9.47 -3.86 -11.80
CA ASP A 185 10.45 -2.81 -12.09
C ASP A 185 10.79 -2.01 -10.82
N LEU A 186 9.77 -1.55 -10.08
CA LEU A 186 9.96 -0.79 -8.84
C LEU A 186 10.70 -1.60 -7.76
N THR A 187 10.27 -2.85 -7.52
CA THR A 187 10.90 -3.70 -6.50
C THR A 187 12.32 -4.11 -6.90
N THR A 188 12.61 -4.21 -8.20
CA THR A 188 13.96 -4.40 -8.71
C THR A 188 14.84 -3.19 -8.47
N MET A 189 14.34 -1.97 -8.73
CA MET A 189 15.05 -0.73 -8.43
C MET A 189 15.36 -0.62 -6.92
N TYR A 190 14.43 -1.03 -6.06
CA TYR A 190 14.68 -1.10 -4.62
C TYR A 190 15.82 -2.05 -4.26
N ASP A 191 15.81 -3.28 -4.79
CA ASP A 191 16.86 -4.26 -4.49
C ASP A 191 18.23 -3.80 -5.04
N ASN A 192 18.24 -3.16 -6.21
CA ASN A 192 19.44 -2.61 -6.84
C ASN A 192 20.00 -1.37 -6.14
N LEU A 193 19.17 -0.60 -5.45
CA LEU A 193 19.59 0.63 -4.76
C LEU A 193 20.76 0.40 -3.81
N LEU A 194 20.79 -0.77 -3.15
CA LEU A 194 21.80 -1.16 -2.18
C LEU A 194 22.36 -2.58 -2.41
N GLU A 195 22.05 -3.19 -3.57
CA GLU A 195 22.36 -4.59 -3.92
C GLU A 195 22.00 -5.60 -2.81
N VAL A 196 20.80 -5.46 -2.23
CA VAL A 196 20.27 -6.34 -1.18
C VAL A 196 18.80 -6.63 -1.41
N SER A 197 18.25 -7.67 -0.77
CA SER A 197 16.79 -7.83 -0.70
C SER A 197 16.19 -6.71 0.14
N PHE A 198 15.68 -5.68 -0.51
CA PHE A 198 15.25 -4.43 0.11
C PHE A 198 13.96 -4.64 0.90
N PRO A 199 13.93 -4.33 2.21
CA PRO A 199 12.73 -4.49 3.02
C PRO A 199 11.73 -3.35 2.76
N TYR A 200 10.45 -3.66 2.84
CA TYR A 200 9.37 -2.67 2.80
C TYR A 200 8.07 -3.23 3.36
N SER A 201 7.16 -2.35 3.75
CA SER A 201 5.73 -2.68 3.84
C SER A 201 5.03 -2.07 2.64
N ALA A 202 4.21 -2.84 1.94
CA ALA A 202 3.44 -2.34 0.81
C ALA A 202 1.97 -2.66 0.98
N GLY A 203 1.09 -1.84 0.42
CA GLY A 203 -0.35 -2.03 0.57
C GLY A 203 -1.19 -1.29 -0.45
N ILE A 204 -2.31 -1.90 -0.81
CA ILE A 204 -3.25 -1.33 -1.77
C ILE A 204 -4.26 -0.46 -1.05
N HIS A 205 -4.42 0.77 -1.53
CA HIS A 205 -5.52 1.65 -1.18
C HIS A 205 -6.52 1.70 -2.34
N GLN A 206 -7.72 1.22 -2.06
CA GLN A 206 -8.84 1.11 -2.98
C GLN A 206 -10.15 1.32 -2.23
N SER A 207 -11.23 1.54 -2.98
CA SER A 207 -12.55 1.84 -2.42
C SER A 207 -12.98 0.84 -1.34
N PRO A 208 -13.71 1.26 -0.30
CA PRO A 208 -14.39 0.34 0.62
C PRO A 208 -15.32 -0.62 -0.12
N THR A 209 -15.63 -1.75 0.54
CA THR A 209 -16.60 -2.76 0.07
C THR A 209 -17.95 -2.63 0.79
N ASP A 210 -18.27 -1.44 1.29
CA ASP A 210 -19.42 -1.18 2.18
C ASP A 210 -20.78 -1.04 1.47
N GLY A 211 -20.86 -1.52 0.22
CA GLY A 211 -22.04 -1.43 -0.64
C GLY A 211 -22.37 -0.03 -1.17
N LYS A 212 -21.54 0.99 -0.90
CA LYS A 212 -21.76 2.37 -1.39
C LYS A 212 -20.92 2.68 -2.63
N SER A 213 -21.41 3.66 -3.39
CA SER A 213 -20.66 4.23 -4.50
C SER A 213 -19.58 5.18 -3.99
N HIS A 214 -18.38 5.01 -4.54
CA HIS A 214 -17.16 5.69 -4.13
C HIS A 214 -16.42 6.32 -5.32
N PRO A 215 -17.07 7.21 -6.11
CA PRO A 215 -16.45 7.80 -7.32
C PRO A 215 -15.23 8.68 -7.02
N GLU A 216 -15.05 9.09 -5.77
CA GLU A 216 -13.88 9.83 -5.29
C GLU A 216 -12.60 8.99 -5.21
N TRP A 217 -12.71 7.65 -5.20
CA TRP A 217 -11.55 6.77 -5.10
C TRP A 217 -10.81 6.62 -6.41
N HIS A 218 -9.50 6.46 -6.26
CA HIS A 218 -8.58 6.19 -7.34
C HIS A 218 -7.55 5.21 -6.79
N PHE A 219 -7.43 4.04 -7.42
CA PHE A 219 -6.53 2.97 -7.04
C PHE A 219 -5.10 3.48 -6.94
N HIS A 220 -4.45 3.13 -5.84
CA HIS A 220 -3.03 3.37 -5.65
C HIS A 220 -2.45 2.36 -4.66
N MET A 221 -1.16 2.07 -4.80
CA MET A 221 -0.41 1.15 -3.95
C MET A 221 0.79 1.89 -3.36
N HIS A 222 0.95 1.79 -2.04
CA HIS A 222 2.04 2.44 -1.30
C HIS A 222 3.16 1.46 -1.02
N PHE A 223 4.40 1.96 -0.96
CA PHE A 223 5.58 1.24 -0.52
C PHE A 223 6.32 2.09 0.54
N TYR A 224 6.56 1.49 1.70
CA TYR A 224 7.20 2.12 2.85
C TYR A 224 8.51 1.40 3.21
N PRO A 225 9.60 1.67 2.49
CA PRO A 225 10.90 1.08 2.80
C PRO A 225 11.63 1.83 3.93
N PRO A 226 12.25 1.11 4.88
CA PRO A 226 12.91 1.74 6.01
C PRO A 226 14.39 2.10 5.75
N LEU A 227 15.03 1.57 4.71
CA LEU A 227 16.46 1.80 4.48
C LEU A 227 16.73 3.23 4.00
N LEU A 228 17.88 3.79 4.42
CA LEU A 228 18.24 5.18 4.16
C LEU A 228 19.55 5.31 3.36
N ARG A 229 20.69 4.98 3.96
CA ARG A 229 22.03 5.23 3.37
C ARG A 229 22.74 3.98 2.88
N ASN A 230 22.53 2.86 3.57
CA ASN A 230 23.13 1.56 3.26
C ASN A 230 22.25 0.44 3.86
N ALA A 231 22.65 -0.81 3.63
CA ALA A 231 21.89 -1.99 4.06
C ALA A 231 21.76 -2.13 5.59
N GLU A 232 22.59 -1.43 6.36
CA GLU A 232 22.62 -1.49 7.83
C GLU A 232 21.90 -0.30 8.49
N VAL A 233 21.79 0.83 7.78
CA VAL A 233 21.23 2.09 8.31
C VAL A 233 19.80 2.28 7.84
N LYS A 234 18.87 2.20 8.80
CA LYS A 234 17.43 2.43 8.61
C LYS A 234 16.95 3.71 9.27
N LYS A 235 15.87 4.27 8.73
CA LYS A 235 15.05 5.29 9.37
C LYS A 235 14.32 4.66 10.56
N PHE A 236 14.32 5.37 11.67
CA PHE A 236 13.49 5.07 12.84
C PHE A 236 12.47 6.19 13.00
N MET A 237 11.18 5.86 12.98
CA MET A 237 10.12 6.81 13.35
C MET A 237 9.89 6.72 14.86
N VAL A 238 10.65 7.52 15.60
CA VAL A 238 10.71 7.50 17.08
C VAL A 238 10.62 8.92 17.62
N GLY A 239 10.64 9.10 18.95
CA GLY A 239 10.85 10.43 19.58
C GLY A 239 9.90 11.51 19.05
N TYR A 240 10.44 12.41 18.20
CA TYR A 240 9.68 13.49 17.59
C TYR A 240 8.55 12.97 16.68
N GLU A 241 8.80 11.99 15.80
CA GLU A 241 7.76 11.44 14.92
C GLU A 241 6.63 10.71 15.66
N MET A 242 6.90 10.18 16.86
CA MET A 242 5.88 9.53 17.69
C MET A 242 5.04 10.51 18.51
N LEU A 243 5.57 11.71 18.79
CA LEU A 243 5.00 12.67 19.74
C LEU A 243 4.61 14.01 19.12
N ALA A 244 5.03 14.29 17.88
CA ALA A 244 4.80 15.56 17.19
C ALA A 244 4.43 15.35 15.72
N GLU A 245 5.40 15.24 14.82
CA GLU A 245 5.17 15.22 13.38
C GLU A 245 6.22 14.40 12.65
N ALA A 246 5.83 13.82 11.50
CA ALA A 246 6.74 13.10 10.63
C ALA A 246 7.86 14.01 10.11
N GLN A 247 9.10 13.53 10.18
CA GLN A 247 10.28 14.23 9.65
C GLN A 247 10.98 13.33 8.61
N ARG A 248 11.70 13.95 7.67
CA ARG A 248 12.53 13.26 6.68
C ARG A 248 13.86 13.99 6.45
N ASP A 249 14.90 13.22 6.18
CA ASP A 249 16.27 13.73 5.95
C ASP A 249 16.57 14.03 4.47
N ILE A 250 15.83 13.41 3.55
CA ILE A 250 15.97 13.54 2.09
C ILE A 250 14.69 14.14 1.51
N THR A 251 14.79 14.96 0.45
CA THR A 251 13.59 15.49 -0.21
C THR A 251 12.97 14.44 -1.15
N PRO A 252 11.65 14.53 -1.43
CA PRO A 252 10.99 13.65 -2.39
C PRO A 252 11.66 13.68 -3.77
N GLU A 253 12.10 14.87 -4.22
CA GLU A 253 12.76 15.07 -5.52
C GLU A 253 14.11 14.39 -5.57
N GLN A 254 14.92 14.51 -4.52
CA GLN A 254 16.21 13.81 -4.41
C GLN A 254 16.02 12.29 -4.42
N SER A 255 14.99 11.81 -3.72
CA SER A 255 14.69 10.38 -3.64
C SER A 255 14.25 9.83 -5.00
N ALA A 256 13.42 10.59 -5.72
CA ALA A 256 12.99 10.24 -7.07
C ALA A 256 14.17 10.24 -8.05
N GLU A 257 15.03 11.27 -8.01
CA GLU A 257 16.21 11.36 -8.86
C GLU A 257 17.17 10.18 -8.64
N ILE A 258 17.37 9.75 -7.39
CA ILE A 258 18.17 8.55 -7.09
C ILE A 258 17.51 7.32 -7.72
N LEU A 259 16.24 7.05 -7.42
CA LEU A 259 15.54 5.83 -7.87
C LEU A 259 15.43 5.75 -9.40
N LYS A 260 15.18 6.88 -10.08
CA LYS A 260 15.07 6.97 -11.53
C LYS A 260 16.35 6.57 -12.27
N ASN A 261 17.50 6.74 -11.63
CA ASN A 261 18.80 6.38 -12.18
C ASN A 261 19.22 4.93 -11.86
N ILE A 262 18.36 4.14 -11.17
CA ILE A 262 18.60 2.73 -10.89
C ILE A 262 18.06 1.86 -12.02
N SER A 263 18.83 0.84 -12.42
CA SER A 263 18.43 -0.13 -13.43
C SER A 263 17.19 -0.93 -13.00
N ALA A 264 16.26 -1.18 -13.93
CA ALA A 264 15.17 -2.13 -13.76
C ALA A 264 15.58 -3.60 -14.03
N VAL A 265 16.87 -3.86 -14.32
CA VAL A 265 17.43 -5.22 -14.43
C VAL A 265 18.08 -5.58 -13.10
N HIS A 266 17.62 -6.67 -12.48
CA HIS A 266 18.06 -7.07 -11.13
C HIS A 266 19.56 -7.38 -11.08
N TYR A 267 20.26 -6.93 -10.04
CA TYR A 267 21.72 -7.03 -9.89
C TYR A 267 22.26 -8.47 -9.87
N LYS A 268 21.39 -9.46 -9.64
CA LYS A 268 21.73 -10.89 -9.73
C LYS A 268 21.79 -11.41 -11.17
N ILE A 269 21.16 -10.73 -12.12
CA ILE A 269 21.18 -11.12 -13.53
C ILE A 269 22.51 -10.66 -14.13
N GLY A 270 23.39 -11.61 -14.46
CA GLY A 270 24.71 -11.34 -15.04
C GLY A 270 25.89 -11.40 -14.06
N LYS A 271 25.65 -11.77 -12.79
CA LYS A 271 26.68 -12.28 -11.87
C LYS A 271 26.67 -13.80 -11.89
#